data_AF-A0A7X8RFH0-F1
#
_entry.id   AF-A0A7X8RFH0-F1
#
_cell.length_a   1.000
_cell.length_b   1.000
_cell.length_c   1.000
_cell.angle_alpha   90.00
_cell.angle_beta   90.00
_cell.angle_gamma   90.00
#
_symmetry.space_group_name_H-M   'P 1'
#
loop_
_entity.id
_entity.type
_entity.pdbx_description
1 polymer ?
#
loop_
_entity_poly.entity_id
_entity_poly.type
_entity_poly.pdbx_seq_one_letter_code
_entity_poly.pdbx_strand_id
1 'polypeptide(L)'
;MESGFPAAEGFPGAAAMLLADDTVLVGTAPEVLNAGVELCHETEPFCAAYRMGQRLVASICLARHPDGRYLVLNPCGVCRERLAIQGPGVMVAVAHPDDPTTPTWKRLKDVHLDYWVTPAE
;
A
#
# COMPACT_ATOMS: atom_id res chain seq x y z
N MET A 1 -12.01 12.78 1.58
CA MET A 1 -11.73 11.33 1.56
C MET A 1 -13.03 10.50 1.71
N GLU A 2 -14.19 11.00 1.27
CA GLU A 2 -15.47 10.28 1.42
C GLU A 2 -16.17 9.94 0.09
N SER A 3 -15.74 10.52 -1.03
CA SER A 3 -16.43 10.40 -2.33
C SER A 3 -15.77 9.47 -3.35
N GLY A 4 -14.77 8.67 -2.94
CA GLY A 4 -13.92 7.90 -3.85
C GLY A 4 -14.01 6.38 -3.72
N PHE A 5 -14.82 5.86 -2.79
CA PHE A 5 -15.02 4.43 -2.67
C PHE A 5 -16.25 4.05 -3.50
N PRO A 6 -16.11 3.33 -4.63
CA PRO A 6 -17.26 2.64 -5.19
C PRO A 6 -17.90 1.81 -4.08
N ALA A 7 -19.23 1.77 -4.06
CA ALA A 7 -20.00 0.97 -3.12
C ALA A 7 -19.83 -0.52 -3.47
N ALA A 8 -18.61 -1.04 -3.35
CA ALA A 8 -18.33 -2.44 -3.54
C ALA A 8 -18.81 -3.14 -2.26
N GLU A 9 -19.80 -4.02 -2.41
CA GLU A 9 -20.01 -5.10 -1.44
C GLU A 9 -18.69 -5.88 -1.36
N GLY A 10 -17.90 -5.63 -0.31
CA GLY A 10 -16.50 -6.06 -0.20
C GLY A 10 -15.74 -5.36 0.93
N PHE A 11 -14.43 -5.61 1.02
CA PHE A 11 -13.52 -4.98 2.01
C PHE A 11 -13.12 -3.58 1.48
N PRO A 12 -13.80 -2.48 1.87
CA PRO A 12 -13.59 -1.18 1.24
C PRO A 12 -12.26 -0.61 1.73
N GLY A 13 -11.33 -0.34 0.83
CA GLY A 13 -10.00 0.11 1.20
C GLY A 13 -9.37 1.03 0.16
N ALA A 14 -8.32 1.71 0.58
CA ALA A 14 -7.52 2.57 -0.27
C ALA A 14 -6.08 2.59 0.24
N ALA A 15 -5.16 2.88 -0.66
CA ALA A 15 -3.78 3.13 -0.33
C ALA A 15 -3.41 4.57 -0.65
N ALA A 16 -2.48 5.11 0.12
CA ALA A 16 -1.85 6.39 -0.13
C ALA A 16 -0.33 6.23 -0.18
N MET A 17 0.31 6.97 -1.08
CA MET A 17 1.75 6.94 -1.29
C MET A 17 2.30 8.36 -1.28
N LEU A 18 3.33 8.59 -0.47
CA LEU A 18 4.07 9.85 -0.43
C LEU A 18 5.24 9.75 -1.41
N LEU A 19 5.35 10.75 -2.29
CA LEU A 19 6.45 10.89 -3.22
C LEU A 19 7.56 11.78 -2.64
N ALA A 20 8.73 11.77 -3.28
CA ALA A 20 9.89 12.54 -2.85
C ALA A 20 9.71 14.07 -2.99
N ASP A 21 8.73 14.52 -3.77
CA ASP A 21 8.34 15.93 -3.94
C ASP A 21 7.16 16.34 -3.04
N ASP A 22 6.87 15.56 -2.00
CA ASP A 22 5.75 15.70 -1.06
C ASP A 22 4.35 15.51 -1.68
N THR A 23 4.24 15.12 -2.95
CA THR A 23 2.96 14.74 -3.55
C THR A 23 2.42 13.49 -2.86
N VAL A 24 1.12 13.50 -2.54
CA VAL A 24 0.40 12.31 -2.07
C VAL A 24 -0.49 11.79 -3.18
N LEU A 25 -0.24 10.56 -3.61
CA LEU A 25 -1.11 9.81 -4.51
C LEU A 25 -2.01 8.90 -3.69
N VAL A 26 -3.27 8.79 -4.09
CA VAL A 26 -4.27 7.95 -3.41
C VAL A 26 -4.99 7.12 -4.46
N GLY A 27 -5.16 5.84 -4.19
CA GLY A 27 -5.93 4.96 -5.06
C GLY A 27 -6.55 3.78 -4.33
N THR A 28 -7.29 3.00 -5.10
CA THR A 28 -8.01 1.83 -4.62
C THR A 28 -7.92 0.70 -5.65
N ALA A 29 -8.43 -0.48 -5.26
CA ALA A 29 -8.49 -1.64 -6.10
C ALA A 29 -9.63 -1.44 -7.12
N PRO A 30 -9.45 -1.80 -8.39
CA PRO A 30 -10.53 -1.74 -9.36
C PRO A 30 -11.59 -2.80 -9.05
N GLU A 31 -12.83 -2.52 -9.43
CA GLU A 31 -13.87 -3.55 -9.51
C GLU A 31 -13.51 -4.56 -10.61
N VAL A 32 -13.77 -5.84 -10.35
CA VAL A 32 -13.49 -6.92 -11.30
C VAL A 32 -14.63 -7.93 -11.34
N LEU A 33 -14.86 -8.50 -12.52
CA LEU A 33 -15.78 -9.64 -12.68
C LEU A 33 -15.06 -11.00 -12.49
N ASN A 34 -13.76 -11.04 -12.81
CA ASN A 34 -12.95 -12.24 -12.71
C ASN A 34 -11.94 -12.05 -11.57
N ALA A 35 -12.02 -12.92 -10.56
CA ALA A 35 -11.12 -12.88 -9.40
C ALA A 35 -9.63 -13.01 -9.78
N GLY A 36 -9.31 -13.64 -10.94
CA GLY A 36 -7.94 -13.78 -11.42
C GLY A 36 -7.27 -12.47 -11.84
N VAL A 37 -8.02 -11.36 -11.94
CA VAL A 37 -7.47 -10.03 -12.28
C VAL A 37 -7.61 -9.02 -11.14
N GLU A 38 -7.88 -9.49 -9.91
CA GLU A 38 -7.87 -8.63 -8.73
C GLU A 38 -6.50 -7.98 -8.52
N LEU A 39 -6.51 -6.73 -8.10
CA LEU A 39 -5.33 -5.94 -7.80
C LEU A 39 -5.46 -5.31 -6.42
N CYS A 40 -4.33 -5.15 -5.74
CA CYS A 40 -4.29 -4.52 -4.42
C CYS A 40 -4.46 -2.99 -4.54
N HIS A 41 -4.95 -2.35 -3.47
CA HIS A 41 -5.19 -0.91 -3.43
C HIS A 41 -3.95 -0.06 -3.74
N GLU A 42 -2.76 -0.55 -3.39
CA GLU A 42 -1.47 0.10 -3.64
C GLU A 42 -1.09 0.15 -5.14
N THR A 43 -1.75 -0.64 -5.99
CA THR A 43 -1.35 -0.79 -7.40
C THR A 43 -1.57 0.50 -8.19
N GLU A 44 -2.70 1.18 -7.99
CA GLU A 44 -3.03 2.43 -8.68
C GLU A 44 -2.03 3.56 -8.35
N PRO A 45 -1.79 3.94 -7.08
CA PRO A 45 -0.90 5.04 -6.76
C PRO A 45 0.56 4.70 -7.10
N PHE A 46 0.94 3.42 -7.06
CA PHE A 46 2.25 2.96 -7.52
C PHE A 46 2.44 3.17 -9.03
N CYS A 47 1.46 2.75 -9.83
CA CYS A 47 1.51 2.94 -11.29
C CYS A 47 1.48 4.44 -11.65
N ALA A 48 0.74 5.26 -10.90
CA ALA A 48 0.75 6.71 -11.06
C ALA A 48 2.14 7.31 -10.77
N ALA A 49 2.79 6.93 -9.66
CA ALA A 49 4.16 7.35 -9.34
C ALA A 49 5.15 6.95 -10.44
N TYR A 50 5.05 5.70 -10.93
CA TYR A 50 5.87 5.20 -12.04
C TYR A 50 5.68 6.01 -13.32
N ARG A 51 4.43 6.30 -13.71
CA ARG A 51 4.11 7.14 -14.87
C ARG A 51 4.73 8.54 -14.76
N MET A 52 4.71 9.11 -13.55
CA MET A 52 5.28 10.43 -13.27
C MET A 52 6.81 10.42 -13.19
N GLY A 53 7.46 9.25 -13.18
CA GLY A 53 8.89 9.13 -12.94
C GLY A 53 9.30 9.58 -11.54
N GLN A 54 8.37 9.58 -10.59
CA GLN A 54 8.59 10.08 -9.24
C GLN A 54 8.96 8.95 -8.28
N ARG A 55 9.91 9.23 -7.39
CA ARG A 55 10.33 8.29 -6.35
C ARG A 55 9.29 8.26 -5.24
N LEU A 56 8.87 7.07 -4.85
CA LEU A 56 8.02 6.86 -3.67
C LEU A 56 8.89 6.72 -2.42
N VAL A 57 8.49 7.40 -1.33
CA VAL A 57 9.20 7.36 -0.05
C VAL A 57 8.41 6.68 1.07
N ALA A 58 7.07 6.71 1.01
CA ALA A 58 6.23 6.02 1.99
C ALA A 58 4.93 5.48 1.39
N SER A 59 4.38 4.40 1.96
CA SER A 59 3.08 3.81 1.58
C SER A 59 2.27 3.39 2.81
N ILE A 60 0.96 3.64 2.79
CA ILE A 60 -0.02 3.17 3.78
C ILE A 60 -1.26 2.64 3.08
N CYS A 61 -1.80 1.51 3.55
CA CYS A 61 -3.05 0.94 3.08
C CYS A 61 -4.03 0.88 4.25
N LEU A 62 -5.26 1.35 4.04
CA LEU A 62 -6.32 1.36 5.03
C LEU A 62 -7.54 0.62 4.49
N ALA A 63 -8.21 -0.12 5.36
CA ALA A 63 -9.52 -0.69 5.08
C ALA A 63 -10.54 -0.26 6.12
N ARG A 64 -11.78 -0.05 5.69
CA ARG A 64 -12.90 0.28 6.56
C ARG A 64 -13.49 -1.00 7.13
N HIS A 65 -13.46 -1.13 8.44
CA HIS A 65 -14.08 -2.22 9.17
C HIS A 65 -15.61 -1.99 9.29
N PRO A 66 -16.43 -3.05 9.41
CA PRO A 66 -17.89 -2.91 9.53
C PRO A 66 -18.38 -2.03 10.70
N ASP A 67 -17.59 -1.91 11.77
CA ASP A 67 -17.90 -1.01 12.90
C ASP A 67 -17.56 0.47 12.62
N GLY A 68 -17.10 0.79 11.42
CA GLY A 68 -16.78 2.15 10.97
C GLY A 68 -15.34 2.59 11.22
N ARG A 69 -14.51 1.80 11.92
CA ARG A 69 -13.08 2.11 12.12
C ARG A 69 -12.29 1.88 10.84
N TYR A 70 -11.15 2.58 10.72
CA TYR A 70 -10.15 2.30 9.70
C TYR A 70 -9.03 1.45 10.29
N LEU A 71 -8.76 0.32 9.66
CA LEU A 71 -7.69 -0.58 10.03
C LEU A 71 -6.51 -0.37 9.09
N VAL A 72 -5.31 -0.32 9.65
CA VAL A 72 -4.06 -0.32 8.89
C VAL A 72 -3.83 -1.72 8.36
N LEU A 73 -3.66 -1.85 7.05
CA LEU A 73 -3.30 -3.09 6.40
C LEU A 73 -1.81 -3.09 6.11
N ASN A 74 -1.13 -4.17 6.51
CA ASN A 74 0.24 -4.42 6.09
C ASN A 74 0.25 -4.61 4.56
N PRO A 75 1.22 -4.05 3.82
CA PRO A 75 1.31 -4.30 2.38
C PRO A 75 1.43 -5.80 2.14
N CYS A 76 0.65 -6.33 1.20
CA CYS A 76 0.70 -7.75 0.86
C CYS A 76 2.03 -8.08 0.14
N GLY A 77 2.34 -9.38 -0.02
CA GLY A 77 3.58 -9.80 -0.70
C GLY A 77 3.74 -9.20 -2.10
N VAL A 78 2.67 -9.14 -2.89
CA VAL A 78 2.71 -8.57 -4.25
C VAL A 78 3.02 -7.07 -4.21
N CYS A 79 2.46 -6.34 -3.24
CA CYS A 79 2.75 -4.92 -3.06
C CYS A 79 4.16 -4.68 -2.53
N ARG A 80 4.69 -5.55 -1.68
CA ARG A 80 6.10 -5.50 -1.27
C ARG A 80 7.03 -5.69 -2.46
N GLU A 81 6.74 -6.61 -3.37
CA GLU A 81 7.52 -6.77 -4.62
C GLU A 81 7.46 -5.50 -5.49
N ARG A 82 6.28 -4.90 -5.67
CA ARG A 82 6.16 -3.63 -6.40
C ARG A 82 6.97 -2.52 -5.75
N LEU A 83 6.87 -2.37 -4.44
CA LEU A 83 7.60 -1.36 -3.68
C LEU A 83 9.12 -1.63 -3.64
N ALA A 84 9.57 -2.86 -3.81
CA ALA A 84 10.99 -3.21 -3.77
C ALA A 84 11.81 -2.50 -4.83
N ILE A 85 11.22 -2.16 -5.99
CA ILE A 85 11.88 -1.38 -7.05
C ILE A 85 12.30 0.03 -6.59
N GLN A 86 11.63 0.58 -5.59
CA GLN A 86 11.91 1.90 -5.02
C GLN A 86 13.04 1.84 -3.96
N GLY A 87 13.49 0.63 -3.63
CA GLY A 87 14.61 0.34 -2.75
C GLY A 87 14.20 -0.07 -1.33
N PRO A 88 15.11 -0.73 -0.58
CA PRO A 88 14.82 -1.32 0.73
C PRO A 88 14.47 -0.31 1.83
N GLY A 89 14.76 0.98 1.60
CA GLY A 89 14.55 2.07 2.55
C GLY A 89 13.17 2.73 2.49
N VAL A 90 12.30 2.36 1.55
CA VAL A 90 10.91 2.85 1.50
C VAL A 90 10.22 2.56 2.83
N MET A 91 9.49 3.55 3.35
CA MET A 91 8.69 3.35 4.56
C MET A 91 7.33 2.74 4.21
N VAL A 92 6.90 1.76 5.00
CA VAL A 92 5.58 1.17 4.88
C VAL A 92 4.90 1.16 6.24
N ALA A 93 3.63 1.55 6.27
CA ALA A 93 2.81 1.42 7.46
C ALA A 93 2.40 -0.05 7.65
N VAL A 94 2.50 -0.52 8.88
CA VAL A 94 1.94 -1.80 9.34
C VAL A 94 1.04 -1.54 10.54
N ALA A 95 0.08 -2.42 10.79
CA ALA A 95 -0.76 -2.34 11.99
C ALA A 95 0.11 -2.41 13.26
N HIS A 96 -0.16 -1.54 14.23
CA HIS A 96 0.41 -1.68 15.56
C HIS A 96 -0.12 -2.97 16.21
N PRO A 97 0.74 -3.79 16.86
CA PRO A 97 0.32 -5.07 17.43
C PRO A 97 -0.83 -4.98 18.44
N ASP A 98 -0.84 -3.89 19.23
CA ASP A 98 -1.85 -3.67 20.27
C ASP A 98 -3.09 -2.91 19.75
N ASP A 99 -2.98 -2.23 18.60
CA ASP A 99 -4.08 -1.44 18.04
C ASP A 99 -3.99 -1.37 16.51
N PRO A 100 -4.83 -2.11 15.78
CA PRO A 100 -4.79 -2.14 14.32
C PRO A 100 -5.24 -0.83 13.66
N THR A 101 -5.76 0.15 14.42
CA THR A 101 -6.10 1.48 13.90
C THR A 101 -4.90 2.44 13.90
N THR A 102 -3.83 2.07 14.62
CA THR A 102 -2.62 2.88 14.73
C THR A 102 -1.53 2.34 13.79
N PRO A 103 -0.95 3.19 12.91
CA PRO A 103 0.14 2.76 12.03
C PRO A 103 1.49 2.76 12.75
N THR A 104 2.26 1.71 12.56
CA THR A 104 3.69 1.65 12.85
C THR A 104 4.46 1.71 11.54
N TRP A 105 5.37 2.67 11.40
CA TRP A 105 6.18 2.80 10.19
C TRP A 105 7.44 1.95 10.27
N LYS A 106 7.67 1.12 9.24
CA LYS A 106 8.87 0.27 9.11
C LYS A 106 9.51 0.48 7.75
N ARG A 107 10.81 0.22 7.61
CA ARG A 107 11.41 0.14 6.27
C ARG A 107 10.95 -1.14 5.59
N LEU A 108 10.87 -1.11 4.27
CA LEU A 108 10.44 -2.25 3.47
C LEU A 108 11.28 -3.51 3.76
N LYS A 109 12.61 -3.36 3.86
CA LYS A 109 13.50 -4.49 4.21
C LYS A 109 13.19 -5.15 5.55
N ASP A 110 12.59 -4.42 6.49
CA ASP A 110 12.28 -4.92 7.83
C ASP A 110 10.96 -5.71 7.85
N VAL A 111 10.20 -5.71 6.74
CA VAL A 111 8.94 -6.48 6.54
C VAL A 111 8.99 -7.42 5.33
N HIS A 112 10.04 -7.33 4.52
CA HIS A 112 10.30 -8.15 3.35
C HIS A 112 11.61 -8.90 3.54
N LEU A 113 11.59 -9.79 4.55
CA LEU A 113 12.77 -10.49 5.06
C LEU A 113 13.34 -11.46 4.02
N ASP A 114 14.67 -11.61 4.02
CA ASP A 114 15.42 -12.49 3.13
C ASP A 114 15.04 -12.28 1.65
N TYR A 115 14.93 -11.01 1.24
CA TYR A 115 14.49 -10.65 -0.10
C TYR A 115 15.42 -11.22 -1.18
N TRP A 116 14.85 -11.83 -2.21
CA TRP A 116 15.59 -12.59 -3.21
C TRP A 116 16.54 -11.74 -4.09
N VAL A 117 16.30 -10.42 -4.19
CA VAL A 117 17.17 -9.47 -4.93
C VAL A 117 18.23 -8.85 -4.02
N THR A 118 18.30 -9.22 -2.73
CA THR A 118 19.36 -8.70 -1.84
C THR A 118 20.70 -9.03 -2.49
N PRO A 119 21.51 -8.01 -2.89
CA PRO A 119 22.82 -8.29 -3.43
C PRO A 119 23.58 -9.12 -2.40
N ALA A 120 24.17 -10.24 -2.83
CA ALA A 120 25.30 -10.77 -2.09
C ALA A 120 26.31 -9.62 -1.98
N GLU A 121 26.77 -9.37 -0.76
CA GLU A 121 27.59 -8.22 -0.35
C GLU A 121 28.59 -7.72 -1.41
#